data_AF-A0A8H7KN01-F1
#
_entry.id   AF-A0A8H7KN01-F1
#
_cell.length_a   1.000
_cell.length_b   1.000
_cell.length_c   1.000
_cell.angle_alpha   90.00
_cell.angle_beta   90.00
_cell.angle_gamma   90.00
#
_symmetry.space_group_name_H-M   'P 1'
#
loop_
_entity.id
_entity.type
_entity.pdbx_description
1 polymer ?
#
loop_
_entity_poly.entity_id
_entity_poly.type
_entity_poly.pdbx_seq_one_letter_code
_entity_poly.pdbx_strand_id
1 'polypeptide(L)'
;MAATARVVENVGVGAYLGAATLISDPQLLSAAATILTVEARHQTILNVLAGGSAIPASFDMALTPPQVLAIAGAFISGCDTGITPNAALAVTNTGSVTTGTTLSFSSSALNGSVDTSMMIGDLPSAVVLPYSACTVPAGINGPVLIFVTSDDQALANDVVIQATETVLAGPAMAFIDIVTEEIDIVVKSGSSSSSGSGSSGNNSSGSGSSGSGSSSSASVTGTASASESTSTTTISPGDASSIEASATATAAGALATGINSGSADVTLGGPNQYVGPSPDGHTFVMGWSMSS
;
A
#
# COMPACT_ATOMS: atom_id res chain seq x y z
N MET A 1 -5.12 15.14 7.00
CA MET A 1 -5.31 13.76 7.50
C MET A 1 -5.21 12.75 6.36
N ALA A 2 -6.12 12.73 5.37
CA ALA A 2 -6.09 11.75 4.28
C ALA A 2 -4.78 11.74 3.45
N ALA A 3 -4.27 12.92 3.07
CA ALA A 3 -3.00 13.02 2.32
C ALA A 3 -1.79 12.47 3.12
N THR A 4 -1.74 12.74 4.43
CA THR A 4 -0.70 12.22 5.32
C THR A 4 -0.81 10.70 5.47
N ALA A 5 -2.02 10.17 5.69
CA ALA A 5 -2.24 8.73 5.76
C ALA A 5 -1.77 8.04 4.46
N ARG A 6 -2.09 8.63 3.30
CA ARG A 6 -1.67 8.09 2.00
C ARG A 6 -0.14 7.98 1.87
N VAL A 7 0.60 8.97 2.39
CA VAL A 7 2.07 8.91 2.46
C VAL A 7 2.51 7.80 3.41
N VAL A 8 1.97 7.77 4.63
CA VAL A 8 2.40 6.83 5.68
C VAL A 8 2.17 5.38 5.27
N GLU A 9 1.01 5.03 4.73
CA GLU A 9 0.72 3.65 4.28
C GLU A 9 1.63 3.24 3.11
N ASN A 10 1.93 4.16 2.18
CA ASN A 10 2.86 3.88 1.08
C ASN A 10 4.31 3.69 1.58
N VAL A 11 4.74 4.49 2.56
CA VAL A 11 6.01 4.29 3.26
C VAL A 11 6.03 2.95 4.01
N GLY A 12 4.92 2.57 4.64
CA GLY A 12 4.75 1.28 5.32
C GLY A 12 4.94 0.10 4.37
N VAL A 13 4.26 0.12 3.22
CA VAL A 13 4.43 -0.88 2.14
C VAL A 13 5.90 -0.99 1.72
N GLY A 14 6.54 0.15 1.40
CA GLY A 14 7.94 0.17 0.99
C GLY A 14 8.90 -0.30 2.08
N ALA A 15 8.62 0.00 3.35
CA ALA A 15 9.42 -0.43 4.49
C ALA A 15 9.35 -1.96 4.69
N TYR A 16 8.16 -2.56 4.63
CA TYR A 16 8.02 -4.01 4.76
C TYR A 16 8.66 -4.77 3.59
N LEU A 17 8.51 -4.27 2.35
CA LEU A 17 9.16 -4.84 1.18
C LEU A 17 10.69 -4.72 1.27
N GLY A 18 11.21 -3.56 1.66
CA GLY A 18 12.64 -3.35 1.81
C GLY A 18 13.26 -4.14 2.97
N ALA A 19 12.52 -4.35 4.05
CA ALA A 19 12.94 -5.15 5.19
C ALA A 19 12.87 -6.67 4.93
N ALA A 20 12.16 -7.13 3.89
CA ALA A 20 11.99 -8.55 3.60
C ALA A 20 13.33 -9.29 3.44
N THR A 21 14.36 -8.61 2.93
CA THR A 21 15.72 -9.15 2.75
C THR A 21 16.56 -9.11 4.03
N LEU A 22 16.11 -8.39 5.06
CA LEU A 22 16.80 -8.23 6.34
C LEU A 22 16.27 -9.19 7.42
N ILE A 23 15.09 -9.78 7.22
CA ILE A 23 14.44 -10.69 8.19
C ILE A 23 14.83 -12.13 7.87
N SER A 24 15.52 -12.79 8.80
CA SER A 24 15.86 -14.22 8.70
C SER A 24 14.83 -15.14 9.37
N ASP A 25 14.00 -14.62 10.28
CA ASP A 25 13.01 -15.42 11.01
C ASP A 25 11.72 -15.62 10.17
N PRO A 26 11.34 -16.87 9.84
CA PRO A 26 10.08 -17.19 9.14
C PRO A 26 8.85 -16.56 9.76
N GLN A 27 8.78 -16.60 11.09
CA GLN A 27 7.58 -16.23 11.82
C GLN A 27 7.39 -14.71 11.76
N LEU A 28 8.49 -13.96 11.90
CA LEU A 28 8.48 -12.51 11.72
C LEU A 28 8.23 -12.12 10.26
N LEU A 29 8.82 -12.83 9.29
CA LEU A 29 8.57 -12.59 7.87
C LEU A 29 7.08 -12.82 7.53
N SER A 30 6.49 -13.89 8.05
CA SER A 30 5.06 -14.18 7.87
C SER A 30 4.18 -13.12 8.51
N ALA A 31 4.51 -12.67 9.73
CA ALA A 31 3.77 -11.60 10.39
C ALA A 31 3.87 -10.28 9.61
N ALA A 32 5.08 -9.90 9.19
CA ALA A 32 5.34 -8.72 8.35
C ALA A 32 4.54 -8.78 7.04
N ALA A 33 4.48 -9.94 6.39
CA ALA A 33 3.70 -10.13 5.17
C ALA A 33 2.20 -9.87 5.39
N THR A 34 1.64 -10.26 6.55
CA THR A 34 0.23 -9.95 6.84
C THR A 34 0.00 -8.44 6.97
N ILE A 35 0.93 -7.70 7.59
CA ILE A 35 0.81 -6.25 7.76
C ILE A 35 0.94 -5.55 6.41
N LEU A 36 1.94 -5.93 5.60
CA LEU A 36 2.14 -5.42 4.24
C LEU A 36 0.85 -5.47 3.41
N THR A 37 0.11 -6.59 3.45
CA THR A 37 -1.14 -6.71 2.69
C THR A 37 -2.26 -5.80 3.19
N VAL A 38 -2.25 -5.43 4.47
CA VAL A 38 -3.23 -4.49 5.04
C VAL A 38 -2.88 -3.06 4.60
N GLU A 39 -1.61 -2.66 4.72
CA GLU A 39 -1.10 -1.36 4.28
C GLU A 39 -1.40 -1.12 2.78
N ALA A 40 -1.17 -2.13 1.92
CA ALA A 40 -1.48 -2.04 0.49
C ALA A 40 -2.97 -1.83 0.21
N ARG A 41 -3.86 -2.45 1.01
CA ARG A 41 -5.32 -2.27 0.87
C ARG A 41 -5.77 -0.90 1.38
N HIS A 42 -5.17 -0.39 2.45
CA HIS A 42 -5.40 0.98 2.88
C HIS A 42 -4.94 1.98 1.82
N GLN A 43 -3.75 1.77 1.26
CA GLN A 43 -3.21 2.61 0.19
C GLN A 43 -4.14 2.63 -1.02
N THR A 44 -4.71 1.47 -1.40
CA THR A 44 -5.71 1.39 -2.46
C THR A 44 -6.90 2.33 -2.20
N ILE A 45 -7.50 2.25 -1.01
CA ILE A 45 -8.65 3.10 -0.64
C ILE A 45 -8.25 4.57 -0.60
N LEU A 46 -7.08 4.89 -0.02
CA LEU A 46 -6.59 6.25 0.12
C LEU A 46 -6.23 6.89 -1.22
N ASN A 47 -5.77 6.11 -2.20
CA ASN A 47 -5.54 6.59 -3.56
C ASN A 47 -6.86 7.03 -4.19
N VAL A 48 -7.90 6.21 -4.10
CA VAL A 48 -9.21 6.55 -4.67
C VAL A 48 -9.84 7.75 -3.96
N LEU A 49 -9.78 7.79 -2.62
CA LEU A 49 -10.27 8.94 -1.85
C LEU A 49 -9.51 10.24 -2.14
N ALA A 50 -8.27 10.15 -2.62
CA ALA A 50 -7.48 11.28 -3.07
C ALA A 50 -7.77 11.67 -4.53
N GLY A 51 -8.68 10.97 -5.23
CA GLY A 51 -9.01 11.19 -6.63
C GLY A 51 -8.04 10.53 -7.61
N GLY A 52 -7.22 9.57 -7.18
CA GLY A 52 -6.35 8.77 -8.05
C GLY A 52 -6.94 7.41 -8.42
N SER A 53 -6.14 6.58 -9.10
CA SER A 53 -6.48 5.17 -9.37
C SER A 53 -6.22 4.31 -8.14
N ALA A 54 -7.08 3.31 -7.91
CA ALA A 54 -6.95 2.35 -6.82
C ALA A 54 -5.55 1.73 -6.76
N ILE A 55 -5.11 1.19 -7.90
CA ILE A 55 -3.84 0.47 -8.04
C ILE A 55 -3.10 1.13 -9.21
N PRO A 56 -2.32 2.20 -8.95
CA PRO A 56 -1.77 3.02 -10.02
C PRO A 56 -0.56 2.41 -10.73
N ALA A 57 0.07 1.39 -10.15
CA ALA A 57 1.23 0.68 -10.68
C ALA A 57 1.14 -0.83 -10.37
N SER A 58 1.86 -1.64 -11.15
CA SER A 58 1.84 -3.11 -11.05
C SER A 58 2.69 -3.65 -9.90
N PHE A 59 3.67 -2.89 -9.46
CA PHE A 59 4.54 -3.22 -8.34
C PHE A 59 4.66 -2.04 -7.38
N ASP A 60 5.01 -2.34 -6.14
CA ASP A 60 5.37 -1.35 -5.14
C ASP A 60 6.88 -1.09 -5.13
N MET A 61 7.28 0.03 -4.52
CA MET A 61 8.68 0.43 -4.42
C MET A 61 9.23 0.08 -3.04
N ALA A 62 10.29 -0.73 -3.00
CA ALA A 62 10.94 -1.10 -1.76
C ALA A 62 11.85 0.04 -1.26
N LEU A 63 11.81 0.31 0.06
CA LEU A 63 12.58 1.38 0.69
C LEU A 63 13.59 0.80 1.68
N THR A 64 14.83 1.30 1.65
CA THR A 64 15.83 0.97 2.68
C THR A 64 15.51 1.70 3.99
N PRO A 65 15.96 1.20 5.16
CA PRO A 65 15.66 1.85 6.44
C PRO A 65 16.03 3.35 6.52
N PRO A 66 17.18 3.82 5.99
CA PRO A 66 17.49 5.25 5.92
C PRO A 66 16.50 6.06 5.08
N GLN A 67 15.94 5.46 4.02
CA GLN A 67 14.98 6.10 3.12
C GLN A 67 13.59 6.17 3.75
N VAL A 68 13.17 5.10 4.44
CA VAL A 68 11.94 5.10 5.25
C VAL A 68 12.02 6.25 6.26
N LEU A 69 13.16 6.37 6.96
CA LEU A 69 13.36 7.41 7.95
C LEU A 69 13.40 8.83 7.36
N ALA A 70 13.86 8.99 6.12
CA ALA A 70 13.86 10.29 5.44
C ALA A 70 12.43 10.81 5.19
N ILE A 71 11.45 9.93 4.97
CA ILE A 71 10.05 10.31 4.81
C ILE A 71 9.32 10.30 6.16
N ALA A 72 9.41 9.20 6.91
CA ALA A 72 8.70 9.00 8.17
C ALA A 72 9.18 9.96 9.28
N GLY A 73 10.44 10.41 9.22
CA GLY A 73 11.06 11.36 10.15
C GLY A 73 10.30 12.67 10.31
N ALA A 74 9.51 13.08 9.31
CA ALA A 74 8.65 14.25 9.41
C ALA A 74 7.41 14.04 10.32
N PHE A 75 7.04 12.79 10.59
CA PHE A 75 5.85 12.42 11.36
C PHE A 75 6.16 11.85 12.75
N ILE A 76 7.41 11.43 12.99
CA ILE A 76 7.85 10.84 14.26
C ILE A 76 8.79 11.79 15.00
N SER A 77 8.70 11.84 16.33
CA SER A 77 9.58 12.66 17.16
C SER A 77 9.85 11.97 18.50
N GLY A 78 11.03 12.22 19.08
CA GLY A 78 11.35 11.76 20.43
C GLY A 78 11.85 10.31 20.56
N CYS A 79 12.20 9.65 19.46
CA CYS A 79 12.81 8.32 19.47
C CYS A 79 14.15 8.30 18.71
N ASP A 80 15.17 7.67 19.29
CA ASP A 80 16.40 7.31 18.58
C ASP A 80 16.23 5.90 17.99
N THR A 81 16.36 5.80 16.67
CA THR A 81 16.21 4.55 15.92
C THR A 81 17.54 3.83 15.72
N GLY A 82 18.68 4.44 16.07
CA GLY A 82 20.01 3.91 15.78
C GLY A 82 20.36 3.87 14.29
N ILE A 83 19.52 4.45 13.41
CA ILE A 83 19.71 4.48 11.96
C ILE A 83 19.81 5.94 11.53
N THR A 84 20.88 6.28 10.81
CA THR A 84 21.03 7.62 10.23
C THR A 84 20.06 7.78 9.05
N PRO A 85 19.12 8.75 9.09
CA PRO A 85 18.22 9.02 7.97
C PRO A 85 19.00 9.53 6.75
N ASN A 86 18.51 9.24 5.55
CA ASN A 86 18.97 9.96 4.37
C ASN A 86 18.64 11.46 4.51
N ALA A 87 19.43 12.32 3.84
CA ALA A 87 19.15 13.75 3.85
C ALA A 87 17.76 14.03 3.28
N ALA A 88 16.94 14.75 4.04
CA ALA A 88 15.57 15.06 3.66
C ALA A 88 15.54 15.85 2.35
N LEU A 89 14.60 15.47 1.47
CA LEU A 89 14.32 16.16 0.22
C LEU A 89 12.87 16.61 0.25
N ALA A 90 12.62 17.90 0.01
CA ALA A 90 11.27 18.44 -0.07
C ALA A 90 11.00 18.98 -1.48
N VAL A 91 9.84 18.62 -2.04
CA VAL A 91 9.32 19.19 -3.29
C VAL A 91 8.71 20.56 -2.97
N THR A 92 9.23 21.63 -3.58
CA THR A 92 8.83 23.02 -3.29
C THR A 92 7.79 23.58 -4.26
N ASN A 93 7.38 22.79 -5.26
CA ASN A 93 6.33 23.20 -6.18
C ASN A 93 5.02 23.53 -5.47
N THR A 94 4.36 24.58 -5.95
CA THR A 94 3.04 24.99 -5.49
C THR A 94 1.99 24.49 -6.48
N GLY A 95 1.01 23.72 -6.00
CA GLY A 95 -0.04 23.12 -6.82
C GLY A 95 0.09 21.60 -7.01
N SER A 96 -0.87 21.01 -7.71
CA SER A 96 -0.88 19.58 -8.01
C SER A 96 0.23 19.23 -9.01
N VAL A 97 1.12 18.31 -8.64
CA VAL A 97 2.15 17.80 -9.53
C VAL A 97 1.50 16.90 -10.58
N THR A 98 1.60 17.28 -11.84
CA THR A 98 1.07 16.50 -12.98
C THR A 98 2.16 16.29 -14.03
N THR A 99 1.90 15.42 -15.02
CA THR A 99 2.81 15.18 -16.15
C THR A 99 3.21 16.49 -16.83
N GLY A 100 4.50 16.67 -17.13
CA GLY A 100 5.03 17.89 -17.71
C GLY A 100 5.35 19.00 -16.71
N THR A 101 5.04 18.83 -15.42
CA THR A 101 5.47 19.77 -14.38
C THR A 101 6.96 19.61 -14.12
N THR A 102 7.73 20.70 -14.20
CA THR A 102 9.12 20.71 -13.76
C THR A 102 9.17 20.83 -12.24
N LEU A 103 9.81 19.86 -11.58
CA LEU A 103 9.95 19.78 -10.14
C LEU A 103 11.08 20.66 -9.64
N SER A 104 10.79 21.41 -8.60
CA SER A 104 11.78 22.16 -7.82
C SER A 104 11.89 21.53 -6.43
N PHE A 105 13.12 21.48 -5.92
CA PHE A 105 13.44 20.79 -4.66
C PHE A 105 14.25 21.68 -3.73
N SER A 106 14.16 21.39 -2.44
CA SER A 106 15.04 21.92 -1.41
C SER A 106 15.62 20.79 -0.55
N SER A 107 16.94 20.78 -0.39
CA SER A 107 17.65 19.94 0.58
C SER A 107 18.97 20.60 0.99
N SER A 108 19.40 20.38 2.23
CA SER A 108 20.68 20.87 2.74
C SER A 108 21.89 20.11 2.21
N ALA A 109 21.69 18.95 1.57
CA ALA A 109 22.76 18.08 1.08
C ALA A 109 23.19 18.36 -0.37
N LEU A 110 22.53 19.29 -1.07
CA LEU A 110 22.81 19.61 -2.47
C LEU A 110 24.15 20.36 -2.61
N ASN A 111 25.20 19.67 -3.03
CA ASN A 111 26.52 20.26 -3.28
C ASN A 111 27.07 19.78 -4.62
N GLY A 112 27.01 20.63 -5.65
CA GLY A 112 27.63 20.38 -6.96
C GLY A 112 26.66 20.00 -8.08
N SER A 113 27.20 19.36 -9.12
CA SER A 113 26.40 18.77 -10.20
C SER A 113 25.62 17.58 -9.64
N VAL A 114 24.31 17.61 -9.82
CA VAL A 114 23.41 16.61 -9.30
C VAL A 114 22.37 16.24 -10.36
N ASP A 115 21.92 15.00 -10.31
CA ASP A 115 20.88 14.47 -11.17
C ASP A 115 19.70 14.00 -10.32
N THR A 116 18.53 13.91 -10.94
CA THR A 116 17.30 13.50 -10.25
C THR A 116 16.86 12.15 -10.77
N SER A 117 16.68 11.21 -9.85
CA SER A 117 16.17 9.87 -10.15
C SER A 117 14.72 9.76 -9.67
N MET A 118 13.78 9.59 -10.59
CA MET A 118 12.37 9.30 -10.29
C MET A 118 12.10 7.81 -10.36
N MET A 119 11.80 7.21 -9.22
CA MET A 119 11.44 5.80 -9.11
C MET A 119 9.93 5.65 -9.06
N ILE A 120 9.43 4.66 -9.80
CA ILE A 120 8.01 4.34 -9.98
C ILE A 120 7.89 2.82 -9.97
N GLY A 121 6.79 2.31 -9.42
CA GLY A 121 6.54 0.88 -9.30
C GLY A 121 6.57 0.09 -10.62
N ASP A 122 6.16 0.66 -11.75
CA ASP A 122 6.10 -0.07 -13.03
C ASP A 122 7.46 -0.28 -13.72
N LEU A 123 8.52 0.36 -13.23
CA LEU A 123 9.85 0.28 -13.85
C LEU A 123 10.85 -0.40 -12.91
N PRO A 124 11.73 -1.28 -13.43
CA PRO A 124 12.75 -1.94 -12.61
C PRO A 124 13.86 -0.97 -12.15
N SER A 125 13.96 0.20 -12.80
CA SER A 125 14.95 1.23 -12.49
C SER A 125 14.32 2.62 -12.62
N ALA A 126 14.85 3.57 -11.87
CA ALA A 126 14.42 4.95 -11.86
C ALA A 126 14.71 5.64 -13.19
N VAL A 127 13.86 6.60 -13.56
CA VAL A 127 14.10 7.50 -14.68
C VAL A 127 15.03 8.60 -14.20
N VAL A 128 16.20 8.72 -14.83
CA VAL A 128 17.18 9.77 -14.52
C VAL A 128 16.90 10.99 -15.38
N LEU A 129 16.84 12.17 -14.75
CA LEU A 129 16.68 13.46 -15.37
C LEU A 129 17.70 14.46 -14.80
N PRO A 130 18.19 15.41 -15.60
CA PRO A 130 19.04 16.47 -15.08
C PRO A 130 18.26 17.31 -14.06
N TYR A 131 18.92 17.69 -12.96
CA TYR A 131 18.27 18.41 -11.84
C TYR A 131 17.58 19.71 -12.27
N SER A 132 18.16 20.45 -13.22
CA SER A 132 17.60 21.71 -13.74
C SER A 132 16.36 21.53 -14.64
N ALA A 133 16.10 20.32 -15.12
CA ALA A 133 14.96 20.01 -15.98
C ALA A 133 14.26 18.72 -15.55
N CYS A 134 14.11 18.53 -14.23
CA CYS A 134 13.40 17.41 -13.62
C CYS A 134 11.89 17.50 -13.92
N THR A 135 11.49 17.14 -15.13
CA THR A 135 10.11 17.23 -15.59
C THR A 135 9.44 15.88 -15.50
N VAL A 136 8.28 15.80 -14.84
CA VAL A 136 7.52 14.55 -14.70
C VAL A 136 7.19 13.97 -16.08
N PRO A 137 7.73 12.78 -16.44
CA PRO A 137 7.44 12.15 -17.73
C PRO A 137 5.95 11.86 -17.95
N ALA A 138 5.53 11.79 -19.21
CA ALA A 138 4.16 11.39 -19.54
C ALA A 138 3.92 9.90 -19.25
N GLY A 139 2.69 9.54 -18.88
CA GLY A 139 2.28 8.15 -18.66
C GLY A 139 2.62 7.59 -17.28
N ILE A 140 3.12 8.41 -16.35
CA ILE A 140 3.34 8.02 -14.96
C ILE A 140 2.09 8.32 -14.15
N ASN A 141 1.68 7.35 -13.34
CA ASN A 141 0.50 7.47 -12.48
C ASN A 141 0.84 6.93 -11.07
N GLY A 142 0.30 7.57 -10.04
CA GLY A 142 0.44 7.14 -8.64
C GLY A 142 1.65 7.69 -7.89
N PRO A 143 2.12 6.97 -6.84
CA PRO A 143 3.24 7.39 -6.01
C PRO A 143 4.56 7.33 -6.79
N VAL A 144 5.38 8.35 -6.62
CA VAL A 144 6.73 8.45 -7.19
C VAL A 144 7.68 8.82 -6.07
N LEU A 145 8.78 8.08 -5.99
CA LEU A 145 9.88 8.37 -5.08
C LEU A 145 10.97 9.12 -5.85
N ILE A 146 11.31 10.29 -5.36
CA ILE A 146 12.25 11.19 -6.03
C ILE A 146 13.53 11.25 -5.22
N PHE A 147 14.64 10.95 -5.86
CA PHE A 147 15.98 10.96 -5.27
C PHE A 147 16.85 11.98 -6.00
N VAL A 148 17.79 12.58 -5.29
CA VAL A 148 18.86 13.36 -5.89
C VAL A 148 20.16 12.58 -5.76
N THR A 149 20.84 12.38 -6.88
CA THR A 149 22.07 11.59 -7.00
C THR A 149 23.25 12.45 -7.43
N SER A 150 24.46 11.98 -7.13
CA SER A 150 25.72 12.60 -7.57
C SER A 150 26.12 12.24 -9.00
N ASP A 151 25.43 11.28 -9.62
CA ASP A 151 25.68 10.81 -10.97
C ASP A 151 24.38 10.45 -11.73
N ASP A 152 24.55 10.19 -13.03
CA ASP A 152 23.49 9.79 -13.96
C ASP A 152 23.11 8.31 -13.89
N GLN A 153 23.55 7.54 -12.87
CA GLN A 153 23.21 6.12 -12.79
C GLN A 153 21.78 5.93 -12.27
N ALA A 154 20.97 5.17 -13.04
CA ALA A 154 19.61 4.87 -12.65
C ALA A 154 19.56 3.97 -11.41
N LEU A 155 18.86 4.43 -10.37
CA LEU A 155 18.62 3.63 -9.16
C LEU A 155 17.73 2.42 -9.47
N ALA A 156 18.15 1.23 -9.06
CA ALA A 156 17.27 0.06 -9.10
C ALA A 156 16.12 0.19 -8.09
N ASN A 157 14.92 -0.27 -8.45
CA ASN A 157 13.78 -0.38 -7.53
C ASN A 157 13.98 -1.50 -6.48
N ASP A 158 14.89 -2.44 -6.76
CA ASP A 158 15.29 -3.50 -5.83
C ASP A 158 16.34 -2.99 -4.84
N VAL A 159 15.98 -2.96 -3.56
CA VAL A 159 16.84 -2.52 -2.44
C VAL A 159 18.14 -3.30 -2.29
N VAL A 160 18.25 -4.52 -2.82
CA VAL A 160 19.45 -5.37 -2.72
C VAL A 160 20.55 -4.87 -3.66
N ILE A 161 20.17 -4.35 -4.83
CA ILE A 161 21.10 -3.92 -5.89
C ILE A 161 21.10 -2.40 -6.10
N GLN A 162 20.31 -1.67 -5.32
CA GLN A 162 20.22 -0.22 -5.41
C GLN A 162 21.51 0.45 -4.94
N ALA A 163 22.05 1.36 -5.75
CA ALA A 163 23.21 2.15 -5.40
C ALA A 163 22.82 3.24 -4.38
N THR A 164 23.02 2.95 -3.09
CA THR A 164 22.68 3.88 -2.00
C THR A 164 23.76 4.94 -1.75
N GLU A 165 25.02 4.68 -2.14
CA GLU A 165 26.15 5.59 -1.95
C GLU A 165 26.10 6.84 -2.85
N THR A 166 25.43 6.74 -4.00
CA THR A 166 25.27 7.85 -4.94
C THR A 166 24.09 8.75 -4.58
N VAL A 167 23.25 8.35 -3.61
CA VAL A 167 22.08 9.11 -3.15
C VAL A 167 22.52 10.21 -2.20
N LEU A 168 22.40 11.45 -2.66
CA LEU A 168 22.73 12.64 -1.87
C LEU A 168 21.55 13.08 -0.99
N ALA A 169 20.33 12.96 -1.50
CA ALA A 169 19.11 13.31 -0.77
C ALA A 169 17.90 12.52 -1.25
N GLY A 170 16.91 12.36 -0.36
CA GLY A 170 15.65 11.69 -0.63
C GLY A 170 15.54 10.29 -0.01
N PRO A 171 14.40 9.61 -0.24
CA PRO A 171 13.37 9.97 -1.19
C PRO A 171 12.44 11.09 -0.72
N ALA A 172 12.01 11.93 -1.65
CA ALA A 172 10.79 12.72 -1.52
C ALA A 172 9.64 11.96 -2.21
N MET A 173 8.52 11.79 -1.52
CA MET A 173 7.33 11.18 -2.11
C MET A 173 6.44 12.24 -2.74
N ALA A 174 6.00 11.99 -3.98
CA ALA A 174 4.97 12.76 -4.66
C ALA A 174 3.92 11.83 -5.27
N PHE A 175 2.69 12.31 -5.43
CA PHE A 175 1.61 11.57 -6.08
C PHE A 175 1.21 12.27 -7.38
N ILE A 176 1.23 11.52 -8.48
CA ILE A 176 0.84 11.99 -9.82
C ILE A 176 -0.44 11.24 -10.21
N ASP A 177 -1.59 11.82 -9.89
CA ASP A 177 -2.89 11.20 -10.14
C ASP A 177 -3.46 11.69 -11.48
N ILE A 178 -2.99 11.10 -12.60
CA ILE A 178 -3.49 11.44 -13.95
C ILE A 178 -4.64 10.53 -14.39
N VAL A 179 -4.76 9.35 -13.78
CA VAL A 179 -5.90 8.45 -13.96
C VAL A 179 -6.70 8.47 -12.68
N THR A 180 -7.97 8.83 -12.79
CA THR A 180 -8.90 8.92 -11.66
C THR A 180 -9.93 7.78 -11.78
N GLU A 181 -10.15 7.06 -10.68
CA GLU A 181 -11.23 6.08 -10.61
C GLU A 181 -12.32 6.64 -9.71
N GLU A 182 -13.52 6.81 -10.26
CA GLU A 182 -14.67 7.24 -9.47
C GLU A 182 -15.19 6.04 -8.66
N ILE A 183 -15.43 6.25 -7.36
CA ILE A 183 -16.24 5.31 -6.58
C ILE A 183 -17.68 5.52 -7.01
N ASP A 184 -18.06 4.88 -8.12
CA ASP A 184 -19.48 4.67 -8.42
C ASP A 184 -19.98 3.59 -7.45
N ILE A 185 -20.08 3.99 -6.18
CA ILE A 185 -20.77 3.21 -5.18
C ILE A 185 -22.14 2.97 -5.80
N VAL A 186 -22.54 1.71 -5.94
CA VAL A 186 -23.87 1.35 -6.43
C VAL A 186 -24.88 1.92 -5.42
N VAL A 187 -25.15 3.21 -5.54
CA VAL A 187 -26.37 3.83 -5.10
C VAL A 187 -27.36 3.27 -6.10
N LYS A 188 -27.98 2.15 -5.73
CA LYS A 188 -29.33 1.85 -6.21
C LYS A 188 -30.19 3.01 -5.70
N SER A 189 -30.09 4.16 -6.36
CA SER A 189 -31.05 5.23 -6.22
C SER A 189 -32.34 4.56 -6.59
N GLY A 190 -33.19 4.32 -5.59
CA GLY A 190 -34.55 3.87 -5.82
C GLY A 190 -35.19 4.94 -6.68
N SER A 191 -35.14 4.76 -8.00
CA SER A 191 -35.96 5.49 -8.94
C SER A 191 -37.39 5.14 -8.58
N SER A 192 -37.96 5.92 -7.67
CA SER A 192 -39.39 6.02 -7.53
C SER A 192 -39.88 6.59 -8.85
N SER A 193 -40.27 5.69 -9.75
CA SER A 193 -40.94 5.99 -11.00
C SER A 193 -42.30 6.61 -10.66
N SER A 194 -42.33 7.93 -10.47
CA SER A 194 -43.56 8.71 -10.55
C SER A 194 -43.88 8.92 -12.03
N SER A 195 -44.56 7.94 -12.59
CA SER A 195 -45.17 7.99 -13.92
C SER A 195 -46.20 9.12 -13.97
N GLY A 196 -45.80 10.27 -14.51
CA GLY A 196 -46.67 11.40 -14.86
C GLY A 196 -46.68 11.59 -16.37
N SER A 197 -47.79 11.18 -17.00
CA SER A 197 -48.05 11.13 -18.43
C SER A 197 -48.09 12.50 -19.12
N GLY A 198 -47.61 12.59 -20.37
CA GLY A 198 -47.77 13.79 -21.22
C GLY A 198 -47.18 13.70 -22.64
N SER A 199 -47.79 12.88 -23.50
CA SER A 199 -47.88 12.91 -24.98
C SER A 199 -46.85 13.67 -25.84
N SER A 200 -46.24 12.98 -26.83
CA SER A 200 -46.55 13.09 -28.29
C SER A 200 -45.46 12.50 -29.21
N GLY A 201 -45.82 11.69 -30.22
CA GLY A 201 -45.14 11.68 -31.54
C GLY A 201 -44.45 10.40 -32.07
N ASN A 202 -45.26 9.44 -32.54
CA ASN A 202 -45.09 8.47 -33.66
C ASN A 202 -43.73 7.86 -34.12
N ASN A 203 -43.74 6.50 -34.08
CA ASN A 203 -43.36 5.48 -35.09
C ASN A 203 -42.07 5.57 -35.92
N SER A 204 -41.19 4.58 -35.75
CA SER A 204 -40.91 3.59 -36.81
C SER A 204 -40.36 2.27 -36.25
N SER A 205 -40.76 1.20 -36.93
CA SER A 205 -40.68 -0.21 -36.58
C SER A 205 -39.34 -0.88 -36.97
N GLY A 206 -38.82 -1.74 -36.09
CA GLY A 206 -37.80 -2.73 -36.41
C GLY A 206 -37.68 -3.74 -35.26
N SER A 207 -38.07 -4.99 -35.51
CA SER A 207 -38.07 -6.10 -34.54
C SER A 207 -37.09 -7.20 -34.95
N GLY A 208 -36.48 -7.84 -33.94
CA GLY A 208 -35.68 -9.08 -34.02
C GLY A 208 -34.18 -8.79 -33.84
N SER A 209 -33.41 -9.40 -32.92
CA SER A 209 -33.54 -10.66 -32.19
C SER A 209 -32.72 -10.59 -30.90
N SER A 210 -33.27 -11.17 -29.84
CA SER A 210 -32.71 -11.37 -28.50
C SER A 210 -31.61 -12.44 -28.45
N GLY A 211 -30.60 -12.21 -27.61
CA GLY A 211 -29.58 -13.19 -27.22
C GLY A 211 -28.90 -12.75 -25.93
N SER A 212 -29.60 -12.88 -24.80
CA SER A 212 -29.06 -12.59 -23.46
C SER A 212 -28.38 -13.82 -22.87
N GLY A 213 -27.18 -13.59 -22.35
CA GLY A 213 -26.37 -14.56 -21.64
C GLY A 213 -27.04 -15.07 -20.36
N SER A 214 -26.73 -16.33 -20.04
CA SER A 214 -27.11 -16.99 -18.80
C SER A 214 -25.93 -16.96 -17.85
N SER A 215 -26.07 -16.25 -16.72
CA SER A 215 -25.36 -16.59 -15.49
C SER A 215 -26.38 -16.62 -14.36
N SER A 216 -26.61 -17.84 -13.88
CA SER A 216 -27.54 -18.20 -12.83
C SER A 216 -27.10 -17.59 -11.49
N SER A 217 -27.91 -16.68 -10.95
CA SER A 217 -27.84 -16.21 -9.57
C SER A 217 -28.71 -17.12 -8.69
N ALA A 218 -28.06 -17.86 -7.77
CA ALA A 218 -28.74 -18.54 -6.70
C ALA A 218 -29.01 -17.53 -5.57
N SER A 219 -30.29 -17.31 -5.29
CA SER A 219 -30.82 -16.53 -4.18
C SER A 219 -30.60 -17.26 -2.86
N VAL A 220 -29.87 -16.63 -1.92
CA VAL A 220 -29.96 -16.95 -0.49
C VAL A 220 -30.68 -15.82 0.22
N THR A 221 -31.90 -16.12 0.62
CA THR A 221 -32.76 -15.27 1.46
C THR A 221 -32.26 -15.38 2.89
N GLY A 222 -31.52 -14.38 3.36
CA GLY A 222 -31.09 -14.26 4.76
C GLY A 222 -31.48 -12.89 5.30
N THR A 223 -32.64 -12.80 5.92
CA THR A 223 -33.08 -11.65 6.73
C THR A 223 -32.15 -11.50 7.94
N ALA A 224 -31.31 -10.47 7.94
CA ALA A 224 -30.63 -9.98 9.14
C ALA A 224 -30.95 -8.49 9.28
N SER A 225 -31.64 -8.17 10.37
CA SER A 225 -32.07 -6.82 10.73
C SER A 225 -30.90 -5.84 10.76
N ALA A 226 -31.10 -4.68 10.15
CA ALA A 226 -30.21 -3.54 10.25
C ALA A 226 -30.14 -3.08 11.71
N SER A 227 -28.96 -3.21 12.32
CA SER A 227 -28.64 -2.47 13.53
C SER A 227 -27.90 -1.21 13.09
N GLU A 228 -28.50 -0.06 13.38
CA GLU A 228 -27.94 1.26 13.15
C GLU A 228 -26.53 1.35 13.75
N SER A 229 -25.53 1.68 12.93
CA SER A 229 -24.17 1.89 13.41
C SER A 229 -24.04 3.36 13.81
N THR A 230 -24.05 3.60 15.13
CA THR A 230 -23.82 4.88 15.78
C THR A 230 -22.45 5.46 15.43
N SER A 231 -22.44 6.77 15.17
CA SER A 231 -21.33 7.69 14.90
C SER A 231 -19.93 7.28 15.37
N THR A 232 -18.93 7.45 14.48
CA THR A 232 -17.50 7.41 14.82
C THR A 232 -17.12 8.63 15.66
N THR A 233 -16.81 8.42 16.93
CA THR A 233 -16.11 9.42 17.76
C THR A 233 -14.61 9.30 17.56
N THR A 234 -13.93 10.40 17.22
CA THR A 234 -12.47 10.50 17.28
C THR A 234 -12.00 10.29 18.72
N ILE A 235 -11.12 9.32 18.95
CA ILE A 235 -10.61 8.99 20.28
C ILE A 235 -9.22 9.65 20.48
N SER A 236 -8.94 10.12 21.69
CA SER A 236 -7.68 10.81 22.00
C SER A 236 -6.50 9.82 22.08
N PRO A 237 -5.24 10.27 21.91
CA PRO A 237 -4.07 9.39 21.97
C PRO A 237 -3.98 8.56 23.28
N GLY A 238 -4.47 9.09 24.40
CA GLY A 238 -4.51 8.36 25.68
C GLY A 238 -5.52 7.21 25.73
N ASP A 239 -6.59 7.30 24.93
CA ASP A 239 -7.61 6.26 24.85
C ASP A 239 -7.24 5.17 23.81
N ALA A 240 -6.43 5.52 22.81
CA ALA A 240 -5.82 4.52 21.92
C ALA A 240 -4.87 3.60 22.71
N SER A 241 -4.08 4.17 23.63
CA SER A 241 -3.19 3.42 24.52
C SER A 241 -3.93 2.50 25.49
N SER A 242 -5.14 2.85 25.92
CA SER A 242 -5.95 2.02 26.82
C SER A 242 -6.66 0.88 26.07
N ILE A 243 -6.97 1.06 24.78
CA ILE A 243 -7.47 0.00 23.90
C ILE A 243 -6.35 -1.03 23.60
N GLU A 244 -5.14 -0.58 23.29
CA GLU A 244 -3.94 -1.43 23.15
C GLU A 244 -3.61 -2.21 24.45
N ALA A 245 -3.72 -1.55 25.60
CA ALA A 245 -3.54 -2.18 26.91
C ALA A 245 -4.63 -3.21 27.24
N SER A 246 -5.87 -3.00 26.76
CA SER A 246 -6.97 -3.94 26.95
C SER A 246 -6.86 -5.18 26.04
N ALA A 247 -6.30 -5.01 24.84
CA ALA A 247 -6.02 -6.13 23.93
C ALA A 247 -4.90 -7.04 24.47
N THR A 248 -3.88 -6.45 25.10
CA THR A 248 -2.79 -7.21 25.76
C THR A 248 -3.23 -7.86 27.09
N ALA A 249 -4.16 -7.24 27.83
CA ALA A 249 -4.75 -7.86 29.03
C ALA A 249 -5.67 -9.06 28.72
N THR A 250 -6.35 -9.05 27.57
CA THR A 250 -7.21 -10.18 27.15
C THR A 250 -6.40 -11.40 26.70
N ALA A 251 -5.17 -11.18 26.20
CA ALA A 251 -4.21 -12.25 25.91
C ALA A 251 -3.63 -12.89 27.19
N ALA A 252 -3.52 -12.13 28.29
CA ALA A 252 -3.04 -12.63 29.58
C ALA A 252 -4.11 -13.41 30.37
N GLY A 253 -5.40 -13.14 30.14
CA GLY A 253 -6.51 -13.78 30.86
C GLY A 253 -6.92 -15.18 30.35
N ALA A 254 -6.52 -15.56 29.14
CA ALA A 254 -6.89 -16.86 28.56
C ALA A 254 -6.03 -18.04 29.06
N LEU A 255 -5.00 -17.79 29.87
CA LEU A 255 -4.07 -18.81 30.39
C LEU A 255 -4.47 -19.38 31.76
N ALA A 256 -5.58 -18.95 32.35
CA ALA A 256 -5.95 -19.33 33.72
C ALA A 256 -7.41 -19.79 33.85
N THR A 257 -7.76 -20.93 33.25
CA THR A 257 -8.83 -21.79 33.79
C THR A 257 -8.52 -23.24 33.43
N GLY A 258 -8.10 -24.01 34.43
CA GLY A 258 -7.79 -25.43 34.28
C GLY A 258 -9.02 -26.26 33.92
N ILE A 259 -8.88 -27.10 32.89
CA ILE A 259 -9.78 -28.21 32.62
C ILE A 259 -8.95 -29.49 32.68
N ASN A 260 -9.41 -30.39 33.55
CA ASN A 260 -8.79 -31.66 33.88
C ASN A 260 -8.96 -32.68 32.74
N SER A 261 -7.86 -33.37 32.41
CA SER A 261 -7.70 -34.67 31.74
C SER A 261 -8.65 -35.08 30.59
N GLY A 262 -8.11 -34.98 29.38
CA GLY A 262 -8.44 -35.81 28.22
C GLY A 262 -7.34 -35.66 27.18
N SER A 263 -6.43 -36.64 27.09
CA SER A 263 -5.25 -36.61 26.22
C SER A 263 -5.62 -36.50 24.74
N ALA A 264 -5.45 -35.31 24.17
CA ALA A 264 -5.20 -35.10 22.75
C ALA A 264 -4.03 -34.12 22.66
N ASP A 265 -2.85 -34.64 22.35
CA ASP A 265 -1.66 -33.88 22.05
C ASP A 265 -1.93 -33.06 20.78
N VAL A 266 -2.37 -31.80 20.94
CA VAL A 266 -2.37 -30.84 19.84
C VAL A 266 -0.96 -30.27 19.80
N THR A 267 -0.06 -30.97 19.10
CA THR A 267 1.22 -30.40 18.69
C THR A 267 0.91 -29.17 17.83
N LEU A 268 1.15 -27.97 18.37
CA LEU A 268 1.26 -26.75 17.58
C LEU A 268 2.28 -27.03 16.47
N GLY A 269 1.84 -26.94 15.21
CA GLY A 269 2.66 -27.28 14.06
C GLY A 269 3.94 -26.44 14.04
N GLY A 270 5.06 -27.07 14.34
CA GLY A 270 6.38 -26.46 14.15
C GLY A 270 6.64 -26.16 12.68
N PRO A 271 7.73 -25.43 12.37
CA PRO A 271 8.13 -25.20 10.98
C PRO A 271 8.19 -26.53 10.22
N ASN A 272 7.56 -26.59 9.05
CA ASN A 272 7.49 -27.80 8.25
C ASN A 272 8.90 -28.17 7.75
N GLN A 273 9.57 -29.08 8.46
CA GLN A 273 10.90 -29.58 8.09
C GLN A 273 10.85 -30.69 7.03
N TYR A 274 9.65 -31.09 6.58
CA TYR A 274 9.52 -32.12 5.57
C TYR A 274 10.00 -31.61 4.21
N VAL A 275 11.10 -32.18 3.73
CA VAL A 275 11.58 -32.03 2.36
C VAL A 275 11.28 -33.32 1.61
N GLY A 276 10.43 -33.25 0.59
CA GLY A 276 10.04 -34.43 -0.18
C GLY A 276 8.79 -34.24 -1.02
N PRO A 277 8.43 -35.25 -1.84
CA PRO A 277 7.21 -35.22 -2.62
C PRO A 277 5.98 -35.14 -1.70
N SER A 278 4.99 -34.35 -2.11
CA SER A 278 3.68 -34.29 -1.48
C SER A 278 3.02 -35.67 -1.46
N PRO A 279 2.05 -35.92 -0.57
CA PRO A 279 1.38 -37.21 -0.49
C PRO A 279 0.74 -37.70 -1.81
N ASP A 280 0.40 -36.78 -2.70
CA ASP A 280 -0.11 -37.02 -4.06
C ASP A 280 0.99 -37.07 -5.14
N GLY A 281 2.25 -36.83 -4.78
CA GLY A 281 3.42 -36.98 -5.65
C GLY A 281 3.57 -35.94 -6.76
N HIS A 282 2.67 -34.95 -6.81
CA HIS A 282 2.61 -33.94 -7.87
C HIS A 282 3.39 -32.67 -7.54
N THR A 283 3.70 -32.44 -6.28
CA THR A 283 4.44 -31.26 -5.81
C THR A 283 5.61 -31.69 -4.95
N PHE A 284 6.77 -31.07 -5.11
CA PHE A 284 7.90 -31.31 -4.22
C PHE A 284 7.88 -30.24 -3.13
N VAL A 285 7.64 -30.66 -1.89
CA VAL A 285 7.65 -29.78 -0.72
C VAL A 285 9.09 -29.50 -0.34
N MET A 286 9.49 -28.25 -0.43
CA MET A 286 10.75 -27.77 0.13
C MET A 286 10.48 -27.33 1.57
N GLY A 287 10.71 -28.24 2.51
CA GLY A 287 10.68 -27.93 3.94
C GLY A 287 11.72 -26.88 4.33
N TRP A 288 11.52 -26.26 5.49
CA TRP A 288 12.45 -25.28 6.05
C TRP A 288 13.65 -25.99 6.68
N SER A 289 14.86 -25.74 6.15
CA SER A 289 16.12 -26.11 6.80
C SER A 289 16.69 -24.91 7.56
N MET A 290 16.73 -24.96 8.89
CA MET A 290 17.54 -24.00 9.65
C MET A 290 19.00 -24.46 9.57
N SER A 291 19.85 -23.70 8.89
CA SER A 291 21.30 -23.86 9.04
C SER A 291 21.68 -23.35 10.43
N SER A 292 22.14 -24.25 11.29
CA SER A 292 22.79 -23.91 12.56
C SER A 292 24.15 -23.25 12.34
#